data_AF-A0AA36DT63-F1
#
_entry.id   AF-A0AA36DT63-F1
#
_cell.length_a   1.000
_cell.length_b   1.000
_cell.length_c   1.000
_cell.angle_alpha   90.00
_cell.angle_beta   90.00
_cell.angle_gamma   90.00
#
_symmetry.space_group_name_H-M   'P 1'
#
loop_
_entity.id
_entity.type
_entity.pdbx_description
1 polymer ?
#
loop_
_entity_poly.entity_id
_entity_poly.type
_entity_poly.pdbx_seq_one_letter_code
_entity_poly.pdbx_strand_id
1 'polypeptide(L)'
;MNCIPDAPEILRRLPWITANCLHIVLSFATILLSIKFVSKLRKSGLLNASTVMLMLLFTAFANVHAVVLIVIQVYGIINSAIHTDACSLSMKTSNCAIFNFTLLSCVVGMTICQNALWIDRLAATIRHKLHHQHAKCFGGSLCALVISLAVLVPLFILYDDPYDDVVLTCLFIPAGSSVEVNRLFNAFLILNLVAVTANIILYLVNRRRQKTLRFNVTKRYRSFENILISKWVGMVVSVQFIFLMTYSLAMFLIRTKSQNMHEVTKQVLRIWFYVVPFSTVALPLISILAFRIFRKHRAAAITRMTSMKADDNTYMKHLMKMWS
;
A
#
# COMPACT_ATOMS: atom_id res chain seq x y z
N MET A 1 24.54 -25.88 -19.67
CA MET A 1 23.64 -25.10 -18.80
C MET A 1 23.28 -23.82 -19.54
N ASN A 2 22.01 -23.50 -19.69
CA ASN A 2 21.60 -22.20 -20.24
C ASN A 2 21.93 -21.13 -19.20
N CYS A 3 22.72 -20.12 -19.57
CA CYS A 3 23.00 -18.97 -18.71
C CYS A 3 22.97 -17.66 -19.51
N ILE A 4 22.75 -16.54 -18.83
CA ILE A 4 22.67 -15.22 -19.47
C ILE A 4 24.10 -14.72 -19.70
N PRO A 5 24.59 -14.63 -20.95
CA PRO A 5 26.00 -14.35 -21.23
C PRO A 5 26.44 -12.98 -20.68
N ASP A 6 25.55 -11.98 -20.74
CA ASP A 6 25.83 -10.61 -20.31
C ASP A 6 25.63 -10.39 -18.79
N ALA A 7 25.37 -11.45 -18.01
CA ALA A 7 25.11 -11.35 -16.57
C ALA A 7 26.21 -10.58 -15.80
N PRO A 8 27.52 -10.81 -16.02
CA PRO A 8 28.58 -10.08 -15.32
C PRO A 8 28.56 -8.59 -15.65
N GLU A 9 28.28 -8.22 -16.89
CA GLU A 9 28.20 -6.83 -17.32
C GLU A 9 26.99 -6.12 -16.70
N ILE A 10 25.83 -6.78 -16.68
CA ILE A 10 24.59 -6.23 -16.12
C ILE A 10 24.72 -6.00 -14.61
N LEU A 11 25.18 -7.01 -13.88
CA LEU A 11 25.19 -7.00 -12.41
C LEU A 11 26.22 -6.04 -11.81
N ARG A 12 27.33 -5.79 -12.52
CA ARG A 12 28.40 -4.88 -12.08
C ARG A 12 28.20 -3.44 -12.52
N ARG A 13 27.24 -3.16 -13.40
CA ARG A 13 26.91 -1.79 -13.81
C ARG A 13 26.42 -0.97 -12.61
N LEU A 14 26.94 0.24 -12.48
CA LEU A 14 26.59 1.17 -11.40
C LEU A 14 25.07 1.40 -11.27
N PRO A 15 24.29 1.56 -12.37
CA PRO A 15 22.83 1.64 -12.28
C PRO A 15 22.15 0.44 -11.61
N TRP A 16 22.66 -0.78 -11.78
CA TRP A 16 22.07 -1.97 -11.17
C TRP A 16 22.31 -1.99 -9.66
N ILE A 17 23.57 -1.76 -9.24
CA ILE A 17 23.97 -1.73 -7.82
C ILE A 17 23.23 -0.61 -7.09
N THR A 18 23.15 0.57 -7.68
CA THR A 18 22.44 1.72 -7.07
C THR A 18 20.95 1.46 -6.89
N ALA A 19 20.27 0.80 -7.84
CA ALA A 19 18.87 0.40 -7.67
C ALA A 19 18.69 -0.58 -6.51
N ASN A 20 19.57 -1.57 -6.37
CA ASN A 20 19.50 -2.56 -5.28
C ASN A 20 19.74 -1.90 -3.91
N CYS A 21 20.75 -1.04 -3.80
CA CYS A 21 21.01 -0.26 -2.60
C CYS A 21 19.79 0.62 -2.23
N LEU A 22 19.18 1.29 -3.22
CA LEU A 22 17.99 2.10 -2.99
C LEU A 22 16.82 1.26 -2.47
N HIS A 23 16.56 0.09 -3.07
CA HIS A 23 15.52 -0.83 -2.59
C HIS A 23 15.76 -1.31 -1.16
N ILE A 24 17.01 -1.60 -0.80
CA ILE A 24 17.40 -1.99 0.56
C ILE A 24 17.10 -0.84 1.54
N VAL A 25 17.56 0.38 1.23
CA VAL A 25 17.33 1.57 2.07
C VAL A 25 15.83 1.84 2.27
N LEU A 26 15.03 1.77 1.20
CA LEU A 26 13.58 1.95 1.27
C LEU A 26 12.89 0.85 2.11
N SER A 27 13.37 -0.38 2.02
CA SER A 27 12.84 -1.51 2.78
C SER A 27 13.16 -1.39 4.27
N PHE A 28 14.39 -0.99 4.63
CA PHE A 28 14.74 -0.67 6.02
C PHE A 28 13.93 0.50 6.55
N ALA A 29 13.78 1.57 5.77
CA ALA A 29 12.95 2.71 6.14
C ALA A 29 11.49 2.29 6.37
N THR A 30 10.94 1.39 5.53
CA THR A 30 9.60 0.83 5.71
C THR A 30 9.46 0.18 7.08
N ILE A 31 10.37 -0.73 7.46
CA ILE A 31 10.31 -1.43 8.75
C ILE A 31 10.36 -0.44 9.93
N LEU A 32 11.30 0.51 9.90
CA LEU A 32 11.46 1.51 10.97
C LEU A 32 10.22 2.41 11.11
N LEU A 33 9.66 2.87 9.98
CA LEU A 33 8.46 3.69 9.97
C LEU A 33 7.23 2.88 10.40
N SER A 34 7.12 1.62 9.99
CA SER A 34 6.07 0.70 10.41
C SER A 34 6.04 0.51 11.93
N ILE A 35 7.20 0.31 12.58
CA ILE A 35 7.28 0.21 14.05
C ILE A 35 6.75 1.48 14.72
N LYS A 36 7.19 2.66 14.25
CA LYS A 36 6.72 3.95 14.76
C LYS A 36 5.21 4.13 14.53
N PHE A 37 4.71 3.74 13.36
CA PHE A 37 3.31 3.81 13.00
C PHE A 37 2.45 2.91 13.90
N VAL A 38 2.81 1.64 14.06
CA VAL A 38 2.07 0.67 14.89
C VAL A 38 2.05 1.09 16.36
N SER A 39 3.18 1.56 16.89
CA SER A 39 3.24 2.08 18.26
C SER A 39 2.28 3.26 18.47
N LYS A 40 2.20 4.17 17.49
CA LYS A 40 1.29 5.31 17.53
C LYS A 40 -0.18 4.90 17.35
N LEU A 41 -0.44 3.94 16.46
CA LEU A 41 -1.76 3.37 16.19
C LEU A 41 -2.34 2.73 17.45
N ARG A 42 -1.54 1.90 18.15
CA ARG A 42 -1.96 1.21 19.39
C ARG A 42 -2.28 2.19 20.53
N LYS A 43 -1.56 3.31 20.60
CA LYS A 43 -1.82 4.40 21.57
C LYS A 43 -3.01 5.28 21.18
N SER A 44 -3.53 5.16 19.95
CA SER A 44 -4.61 6.01 19.45
C SER A 44 -5.96 5.33 19.59
N GLY A 45 -6.85 5.89 20.43
CA GLY A 45 -8.28 5.50 20.47
C GLY A 45 -9.13 6.18 19.40
N LEU A 46 -8.52 6.60 18.28
CA LEU A 46 -9.13 7.46 17.25
C LEU A 46 -9.84 6.68 16.14
N LEU A 47 -9.54 5.38 15.98
CA LEU A 47 -9.99 4.58 14.85
C LEU A 47 -10.90 3.45 15.31
N ASN A 48 -11.89 3.12 14.47
CA ASN A 48 -12.72 1.93 14.67
C ASN A 48 -11.86 0.67 14.64
N ALA A 49 -12.22 -0.34 15.44
CA ALA A 49 -11.49 -1.60 15.53
C ALA A 49 -11.25 -2.26 14.16
N SER A 50 -12.26 -2.25 13.27
CA SER A 50 -12.15 -2.74 11.88
C SER A 50 -10.98 -2.10 11.12
N THR A 51 -10.89 -0.78 11.14
CA THR A 51 -9.84 -0.02 10.44
C THR A 51 -8.47 -0.29 11.05
N VAL A 52 -8.39 -0.42 12.37
CA VAL A 52 -7.12 -0.77 13.04
C VAL A 52 -6.65 -2.14 12.58
N MET A 53 -7.53 -3.14 12.54
CA MET A 53 -7.18 -4.49 12.08
C MET A 53 -6.69 -4.51 10.62
N LEU A 54 -7.41 -3.86 9.71
CA LEU A 54 -7.02 -3.77 8.30
C LEU A 54 -5.68 -3.03 8.12
N MET A 55 -5.43 -1.97 8.87
CA MET A 55 -4.17 -1.22 8.80
C MET A 55 -2.99 -2.01 9.35
N LEU A 56 -3.20 -2.81 10.40
CA LEU A 56 -2.18 -3.73 10.90
C LEU A 56 -1.86 -4.80 9.87
N LEU A 57 -2.87 -5.38 9.22
CA LEU A 57 -2.69 -6.37 8.16
C LEU A 57 -1.97 -5.78 6.94
N PHE A 58 -2.35 -4.57 6.51
CA PHE A 58 -1.65 -3.85 5.43
C PHE A 58 -0.16 -3.64 5.80
N THR A 59 0.11 -3.17 7.01
CA THR A 59 1.47 -2.95 7.49
C THR A 59 2.26 -4.26 7.58
N ALA A 60 1.62 -5.38 7.95
CA ALA A 60 2.25 -6.69 7.97
C ALA A 60 2.70 -7.13 6.58
N PHE A 61 1.83 -7.04 5.56
CA PHE A 61 2.22 -7.35 4.17
C PHE A 61 3.36 -6.47 3.67
N ALA A 62 3.32 -5.17 3.96
CA ALA A 62 4.41 -4.25 3.58
C ALA A 62 5.75 -4.61 4.24
N ASN A 63 5.73 -5.06 5.50
CA ASN A 63 6.94 -5.47 6.20
C ASN A 63 7.48 -6.82 5.69
N VAL A 64 6.61 -7.81 5.44
CA VAL A 64 7.01 -9.10 4.86
C VAL A 64 7.65 -8.87 3.48
N HIS A 65 7.03 -8.03 2.65
CA HIS A 65 7.58 -7.62 1.35
C HIS A 65 8.96 -6.99 1.50
N ALA A 66 9.13 -6.03 2.42
CA ALA A 66 10.39 -5.36 2.68
C ALA A 66 11.49 -6.32 3.14
N VAL A 67 11.19 -7.26 4.04
CA VAL A 67 12.16 -8.26 4.52
C VAL A 67 12.60 -9.17 3.38
N VAL A 68 11.66 -9.71 2.62
CA VAL A 68 11.96 -10.59 1.47
C VAL A 68 12.81 -9.84 0.44
N LEU A 69 12.48 -8.58 0.16
CA LEU A 69 13.24 -7.79 -0.79
C LEU A 69 14.67 -7.52 -0.31
N ILE A 70 14.89 -7.23 0.98
CA ILE A 70 16.24 -7.06 1.54
C ILE A 70 17.07 -8.33 1.30
N VAL A 71 16.51 -9.51 1.59
CA VAL A 71 17.20 -10.79 1.39
C VAL A 71 17.62 -10.97 -0.06
N ILE A 72 16.69 -10.77 -1.00
CA ILE A 72 16.96 -10.93 -2.44
C ILE A 72 18.03 -9.95 -2.92
N GLN A 73 17.95 -8.67 -2.52
CA GLN A 73 18.88 -7.65 -3.01
C GLN A 73 20.27 -7.77 -2.39
N VAL A 74 20.37 -8.11 -1.10
CA VAL A 74 21.65 -8.39 -0.44
C VAL A 74 22.33 -9.61 -1.07
N TYR A 75 21.56 -10.69 -1.31
CA TYR A 75 22.07 -11.86 -2.01
C TYR A 75 22.59 -11.51 -3.41
N GLY A 76 21.83 -10.71 -4.18
CA GLY A 76 22.26 -10.25 -5.50
C GLY A 76 23.58 -9.45 -5.49
N ILE A 77 23.75 -8.55 -4.52
CA ILE A 77 25.00 -7.77 -4.36
C ILE A 77 26.18 -8.69 -4.00
N ILE A 78 26.01 -9.57 -3.01
CA ILE A 78 27.06 -10.51 -2.59
C ILE A 78 27.44 -11.41 -3.76
N ASN A 79 26.46 -11.95 -4.48
CA ASN A 79 26.71 -12.84 -5.61
C ASN A 79 27.49 -12.14 -6.73
N SER A 80 27.14 -10.87 -7.03
CA SER A 80 27.83 -10.05 -8.03
C SER A 80 29.28 -9.70 -7.66
N ALA A 81 29.60 -9.68 -6.37
CA ALA A 81 30.93 -9.36 -5.86
C ALA A 81 31.85 -10.59 -5.82
N ILE A 82 31.31 -11.77 -5.51
CA ILE A 82 32.08 -13.01 -5.36
C ILE A 82 32.31 -13.70 -6.71
N HIS A 83 31.28 -13.78 -7.56
CA HIS A 83 31.34 -14.55 -8.79
C HIS A 83 31.62 -13.67 -10.02
N THR A 84 32.42 -14.22 -10.95
CA THR A 84 32.77 -13.58 -12.23
C THR A 84 32.06 -14.22 -13.42
N ASP A 85 31.64 -15.48 -13.30
CA ASP A 85 31.18 -16.26 -14.44
C ASP A 85 29.68 -16.08 -14.67
N ALA A 86 29.28 -15.96 -15.93
CA ALA A 86 27.88 -15.75 -16.32
C ALA A 86 26.92 -16.83 -15.76
N CYS A 87 27.39 -18.08 -15.71
CA CYS A 87 26.60 -19.23 -15.27
C CYS A 87 26.47 -19.35 -13.74
N SER A 88 27.39 -18.79 -12.94
CA SER A 88 27.25 -18.74 -11.47
C SER A 88 26.43 -17.52 -10.99
N LEU A 89 26.37 -16.49 -11.83
CA LEU A 89 25.54 -15.30 -11.59
C LEU A 89 24.07 -15.49 -12.00
N SER A 90 23.82 -16.38 -12.95
CA SER A 90 22.49 -16.73 -13.42
C SER A 90 21.83 -17.77 -12.49
N MET A 91 20.55 -17.59 -12.17
CA MET A 91 19.78 -18.54 -11.36
C MET A 91 18.54 -19.03 -12.11
N LYS A 92 18.14 -20.27 -11.86
CA LYS A 92 16.86 -20.79 -12.36
C LYS A 92 15.70 -20.19 -11.58
N THR A 93 14.58 -19.96 -12.26
CA THR A 93 13.36 -19.46 -11.62
C THR A 93 12.79 -20.41 -10.57
N SER A 94 13.06 -21.72 -10.67
CA SER A 94 12.71 -22.71 -9.64
C SER A 94 13.27 -22.38 -8.26
N ASN A 95 14.51 -21.87 -8.21
CA ASN A 95 15.16 -21.47 -6.95
C ASN A 95 14.51 -20.20 -6.36
N CYS A 96 13.79 -19.44 -7.18
CA CYS A 96 13.09 -18.22 -6.81
C CYS A 96 11.60 -18.42 -6.53
N ALA A 97 11.06 -19.64 -6.66
CA ALA A 97 9.61 -19.87 -6.59
C ALA A 97 8.98 -19.34 -5.30
N ILE A 98 9.59 -19.64 -4.14
CA ILE A 98 9.11 -19.17 -2.82
C ILE A 98 9.17 -17.64 -2.70
N PHE A 99 10.25 -17.03 -3.20
CA PHE A 99 10.43 -15.58 -3.17
C PHE A 99 9.41 -14.87 -4.07
N ASN A 100 9.24 -15.35 -5.30
CA ASN A 100 8.26 -14.84 -6.26
C ASN A 100 6.83 -14.95 -5.70
N PHE A 101 6.48 -16.13 -5.16
CA PHE A 101 5.19 -16.36 -4.53
C PHE A 101 4.94 -15.38 -3.37
N THR A 102 5.93 -15.21 -2.49
CA THR A 102 5.79 -14.35 -1.31
C THR A 102 5.68 -12.87 -1.70
N LEU A 103 6.52 -12.40 -2.63
CA LEU A 103 6.47 -11.02 -3.13
C LEU A 103 5.11 -10.73 -3.78
N LEU A 104 4.63 -11.62 -4.65
CA LEU A 104 3.35 -11.46 -5.33
C LEU A 104 2.18 -11.48 -4.33
N SER A 105 2.21 -12.40 -3.35
CA SER A 105 1.22 -12.47 -2.26
C SER A 105 1.17 -11.17 -1.46
N CYS A 106 2.32 -10.58 -1.16
CA CYS A 106 2.34 -9.30 -0.45
C CYS A 106 1.79 -8.15 -1.29
N VAL A 107 2.12 -8.07 -2.58
CA VAL A 107 1.59 -7.03 -3.49
C VAL A 107 0.07 -7.14 -3.65
N VAL A 108 -0.44 -8.36 -3.82
CA VAL A 108 -1.87 -8.65 -3.88
C VAL A 108 -2.53 -8.29 -2.55
N GLY A 109 -2.00 -8.78 -1.43
CA GLY A 109 -2.52 -8.53 -0.09
C GLY A 109 -2.59 -7.04 0.25
N MET A 110 -1.55 -6.27 -0.10
CA MET A 110 -1.52 -4.81 0.03
C MET A 110 -2.65 -4.14 -0.77
N THR A 111 -2.83 -4.53 -2.04
CA THR A 111 -3.85 -3.94 -2.91
C THR A 111 -5.27 -4.30 -2.47
N ILE A 112 -5.50 -5.53 -2.02
CA ILE A 112 -6.82 -5.95 -1.51
C ILE A 112 -7.11 -5.30 -0.16
N CYS A 113 -6.12 -5.18 0.74
CA CYS A 113 -6.23 -4.42 1.99
C CYS A 113 -6.69 -2.98 1.74
N GLN A 114 -6.06 -2.31 0.78
CA GLN A 114 -6.42 -0.96 0.38
C GLN A 114 -7.89 -0.87 -0.10
N ASN A 115 -8.34 -1.87 -0.85
CA ASN A 115 -9.73 -1.94 -1.29
C ASN A 115 -10.71 -2.21 -0.14
N ALA A 116 -10.36 -3.12 0.76
CA ALA A 116 -11.13 -3.41 1.97
C ALA A 116 -11.26 -2.17 2.87
N LEU A 117 -10.24 -1.30 2.94
CA LEU A 117 -10.28 -0.07 3.74
C LEU A 117 -11.35 0.91 3.24
N TRP A 118 -11.46 1.17 1.94
CA TRP A 118 -12.49 2.10 1.45
C TRP A 118 -13.90 1.48 1.53
N ILE A 119 -14.03 0.16 1.36
CA ILE A 119 -15.29 -0.57 1.59
C ILE A 119 -15.72 -0.44 3.05
N ASP A 120 -14.78 -0.58 4.00
CA ASP A 120 -15.04 -0.36 5.43
C ASP A 120 -15.50 1.08 5.72
N ARG A 121 -14.92 2.07 5.04
CA ARG A 121 -15.38 3.48 5.14
C ARG A 121 -16.76 3.70 4.52
N LEU A 122 -17.08 3.02 3.42
CA LEU A 122 -18.41 3.04 2.82
C LEU A 122 -19.45 2.44 3.78
N ALA A 123 -19.16 1.28 4.38
CA ALA A 123 -20.02 0.63 5.36
C ALA A 123 -20.26 1.51 6.59
N ALA A 124 -19.19 2.13 7.14
CA ALA A 124 -19.29 3.07 8.25
C ALA A 124 -20.12 4.32 7.91
N THR A 125 -20.14 4.73 6.64
CA THR A 125 -20.92 5.88 6.15
C THR A 125 -22.40 5.52 5.94
N ILE A 126 -22.72 4.39 5.31
CA ILE A 126 -24.10 4.01 4.99
C ILE A 126 -24.81 3.46 6.24
N ARG A 127 -24.22 2.48 6.93
CA ARG A 127 -24.85 1.73 8.04
C ARG A 127 -24.13 1.94 9.37
N HIS A 128 -24.04 3.20 9.81
CA HIS A 128 -23.26 3.60 10.98
C HIS A 128 -23.57 2.83 12.28
N LYS A 129 -24.84 2.56 12.61
CA LYS A 129 -25.21 1.87 13.87
C LYS A 129 -24.73 0.41 13.85
N LEU A 130 -25.03 -0.31 12.78
CA LEU A 130 -24.69 -1.71 12.61
C LEU A 130 -23.18 -1.92 12.54
N HIS A 131 -22.48 -1.05 11.80
CA HIS A 131 -21.02 -1.08 11.67
C HIS A 131 -20.34 -0.88 13.02
N HIS A 132 -20.80 0.08 13.83
CA HIS A 132 -20.22 0.31 15.15
C HIS A 132 -20.45 -0.85 16.12
N GLN A 133 -21.63 -1.48 16.10
CA GLN A 133 -21.94 -2.64 16.95
C GLN A 133 -21.11 -3.88 16.56
N HIS A 134 -20.92 -4.11 15.26
CA HIS A 134 -20.25 -5.31 14.75
C HIS A 134 -18.85 -5.04 14.15
N ALA A 135 -18.20 -3.94 14.55
CA ALA A 135 -16.97 -3.47 13.93
C ALA A 135 -15.84 -4.51 13.97
N LYS A 136 -15.72 -5.27 15.06
CA LYS A 136 -14.70 -6.32 15.21
C LYS A 136 -14.95 -7.51 14.28
N CYS A 137 -16.18 -8.03 14.26
CA CYS A 137 -16.56 -9.15 13.39
C CYS A 137 -16.44 -8.77 11.91
N PHE A 138 -16.91 -7.58 11.55
CA PHE A 138 -16.80 -7.07 10.19
C PHE A 138 -15.34 -6.91 9.75
N GLY A 139 -14.50 -6.28 10.57
CA GLY A 139 -13.07 -6.15 10.30
C GLY A 139 -12.36 -7.51 10.21
N GLY A 140 -12.68 -8.45 11.11
CA GLY A 140 -12.17 -9.81 11.08
C GLY A 140 -12.53 -10.54 9.79
N SER A 141 -13.79 -10.44 9.33
CA SER A 141 -14.23 -11.05 8.07
C SER A 141 -13.51 -10.47 6.85
N LEU A 142 -13.28 -9.15 6.82
CA LEU A 142 -12.52 -8.52 5.75
C LEU A 142 -11.04 -8.94 5.79
N CYS A 143 -10.42 -9.00 6.97
CA CYS A 143 -9.04 -9.49 7.10
C CYS A 143 -8.91 -10.95 6.64
N ALA A 144 -9.84 -11.83 7.02
CA ALA A 144 -9.84 -13.22 6.58
C ALA A 144 -9.94 -13.31 5.05
N LEU A 145 -10.88 -12.57 4.45
CA LEU A 145 -11.03 -12.49 3.00
C LEU A 145 -9.75 -12.00 2.30
N VAL A 146 -9.12 -10.95 2.84
CA VAL A 146 -7.86 -10.41 2.29
C VAL A 146 -6.76 -11.46 2.34
N ILE A 147 -6.57 -12.14 3.47
CA ILE A 147 -5.53 -13.17 3.62
C ILE A 147 -5.78 -14.33 2.65
N SER A 148 -7.02 -14.82 2.56
CA SER A 148 -7.36 -15.88 1.62
C SER A 148 -7.07 -15.49 0.17
N LEU A 149 -7.49 -14.30 -0.27
CA LEU A 149 -7.24 -13.83 -1.63
C LEU A 149 -5.76 -13.54 -1.91
N ALA A 150 -5.03 -13.02 -0.91
CA ALA A 150 -3.59 -12.76 -1.01
C ALA A 150 -2.78 -14.03 -1.25
N VAL A 151 -3.27 -15.20 -0.80
CA VAL A 151 -2.63 -16.51 -1.02
C VAL A 151 -3.18 -17.18 -2.29
N LEU A 152 -4.49 -17.22 -2.46
CA LEU A 152 -5.13 -17.93 -3.58
C LEU A 152 -4.76 -17.33 -4.94
N VAL A 153 -4.75 -16.00 -5.08
CA VAL A 153 -4.49 -15.36 -6.38
C VAL A 153 -3.08 -15.68 -6.90
N PRO A 154 -1.99 -15.48 -6.13
CA PRO A 154 -0.66 -15.93 -6.55
C PRO A 154 -0.57 -17.44 -6.80
N LEU A 155 -1.25 -18.27 -5.98
CA LEU A 155 -1.27 -19.72 -6.20
C LEU A 155 -1.83 -20.05 -7.58
N PHE A 156 -3.00 -19.50 -7.94
CA PHE A 156 -3.61 -19.72 -9.26
C PHE A 156 -2.74 -19.22 -10.41
N ILE A 157 -2.10 -18.07 -10.26
CA ILE A 157 -1.28 -17.48 -11.33
C ILE A 157 0.01 -18.27 -11.57
N LEU A 158 0.59 -18.83 -10.52
CA LEU A 158 1.89 -19.52 -10.56
C LEU A 158 1.77 -21.05 -10.65
N TYR A 159 0.56 -21.61 -10.58
CA TYR A 159 0.33 -23.06 -10.51
C TYR A 159 0.85 -23.79 -11.76
N ASP A 160 0.61 -23.24 -12.94
CA ASP A 160 0.99 -23.85 -14.23
C ASP A 160 2.37 -23.41 -14.74
N ASP A 161 3.14 -22.64 -13.95
CA ASP A 161 4.44 -22.16 -14.41
C ASP A 161 5.50 -23.28 -14.31
N PRO A 162 6.23 -23.60 -15.40
CA PRO A 162 7.24 -24.65 -15.39
C PRO A 162 8.52 -24.26 -14.62
N TYR A 163 8.72 -22.98 -14.31
CA TYR A 163 9.88 -22.45 -13.58
C TYR A 163 11.25 -22.78 -14.21
N ASP A 164 11.30 -22.99 -15.53
CA ASP A 164 12.50 -23.38 -16.27
C ASP A 164 13.34 -22.21 -16.82
N ASP A 165 12.89 -20.97 -16.61
CA ASP A 165 13.59 -19.77 -17.07
C ASP A 165 14.85 -19.48 -16.27
N VAL A 166 15.77 -18.73 -16.91
CA VAL A 166 16.99 -18.22 -16.28
C VAL A 166 16.82 -16.74 -16.00
N VAL A 167 17.07 -16.34 -14.74
CA VAL A 167 16.94 -14.95 -14.26
C VAL A 167 18.19 -14.50 -13.51
N LEU A 168 18.36 -13.19 -13.41
CA LEU A 168 19.47 -12.56 -12.66
C LEU A 168 19.10 -12.27 -11.20
N THR A 169 17.81 -12.26 -10.88
CA THR A 169 17.28 -11.94 -9.56
C THR A 169 15.91 -12.57 -9.37
N CYS A 170 15.61 -13.02 -8.15
CA CYS A 170 14.30 -13.50 -7.74
C CYS A 170 13.23 -12.39 -7.64
N LEU A 171 13.57 -11.16 -8.03
CA LEU A 171 12.60 -10.09 -8.23
C LEU A 171 11.80 -10.27 -9.51
N PHE A 172 12.39 -10.95 -10.51
CA PHE A 172 11.75 -11.12 -11.80
C PHE A 172 10.79 -12.30 -11.80
N ILE A 173 9.58 -12.00 -12.24
CA ILE A 173 8.50 -12.97 -12.43
C ILE A 173 8.91 -13.93 -13.56
N PRO A 174 8.65 -15.24 -13.42
CA PRO A 174 8.90 -16.21 -14.48
C PRO A 174 8.11 -15.87 -15.75
N ALA A 175 8.62 -16.28 -16.91
CA ALA A 175 8.09 -15.88 -18.20
C ALA A 175 6.72 -16.53 -18.48
N GLY A 176 6.52 -17.78 -18.03
CA GLY A 176 5.27 -18.52 -18.17
C GLY A 176 4.06 -17.76 -17.61
N SER A 177 4.16 -17.26 -16.37
CA SER A 177 3.09 -16.48 -15.72
C SER A 177 3.10 -14.98 -16.07
N SER A 178 4.01 -14.51 -16.91
CA SER A 178 4.22 -13.07 -17.12
C SER A 178 3.03 -12.34 -17.77
N VAL A 179 2.21 -13.06 -18.55
CA VAL A 179 0.96 -12.56 -19.16
C VAL A 179 -0.14 -12.43 -18.12
N GLU A 180 -0.34 -13.47 -17.29
CA GLU A 180 -1.36 -13.46 -16.25
C GLU A 180 -1.07 -12.44 -15.16
N VAL A 181 0.21 -12.28 -14.77
CA VAL A 181 0.59 -11.20 -13.85
C VAL A 181 0.35 -9.82 -14.48
N ASN A 182 0.54 -9.66 -15.80
CA ASN A 182 0.21 -8.40 -16.47
C ASN A 182 -1.29 -8.11 -16.42
N ARG A 183 -2.14 -9.13 -16.64
CA ARG A 183 -3.60 -9.00 -16.48
C ARG A 183 -3.97 -8.63 -15.05
N LEU A 184 -3.32 -9.23 -14.05
CA LEU A 184 -3.51 -8.90 -12.64
C LEU A 184 -3.19 -7.42 -12.36
N PHE A 185 -2.05 -6.91 -12.83
CA PHE A 185 -1.69 -5.50 -12.63
C PHE A 185 -2.66 -4.55 -13.34
N ASN A 186 -3.13 -4.89 -14.54
CA ASN A 186 -4.18 -4.14 -15.21
C ASN A 186 -5.48 -4.13 -14.39
N ALA A 187 -5.89 -5.27 -13.82
CA ALA A 187 -7.05 -5.33 -12.92
C ALA A 187 -6.86 -4.46 -11.67
N PHE A 188 -5.65 -4.44 -11.08
CA PHE A 188 -5.32 -3.57 -9.95
C PHE A 188 -5.40 -2.08 -10.31
N LEU A 189 -5.02 -1.68 -11.52
CA LEU A 189 -5.19 -0.28 -11.97
C LEU A 189 -6.68 0.11 -11.99
N ILE A 190 -7.53 -0.74 -12.56
CA ILE A 190 -8.98 -0.49 -12.63
C ILE A 190 -9.57 -0.42 -11.22
N LEU A 191 -9.25 -1.39 -10.36
CA LEU A 191 -9.72 -1.41 -8.96
C LEU A 191 -9.27 -0.17 -8.18
N ASN A 192 -8.02 0.25 -8.34
CA ASN A 192 -7.51 1.44 -7.67
C ASN A 192 -8.14 2.73 -8.19
N LEU A 193 -8.45 2.82 -9.49
CA LEU A 193 -9.17 3.96 -10.06
C LEU A 193 -10.59 4.05 -9.47
N VAL A 194 -11.29 2.92 -9.36
CA VAL A 194 -12.59 2.83 -8.69
C VAL A 194 -12.46 3.24 -7.22
N ALA A 195 -11.44 2.78 -6.51
CA ALA A 195 -11.18 3.13 -5.11
C ALA A 195 -10.95 4.63 -4.92
N VAL A 196 -10.14 5.28 -5.76
CA VAL A 196 -9.92 6.74 -5.72
C VAL A 196 -11.25 7.47 -5.92
N THR A 197 -12.01 7.08 -6.95
CA THR A 197 -13.30 7.70 -7.28
C THR A 197 -14.30 7.54 -6.13
N ALA A 198 -14.40 6.34 -5.56
CA ALA A 198 -15.26 6.05 -4.41
C ALA A 198 -14.86 6.88 -3.17
N ASN A 199 -13.57 7.03 -2.89
CA ASN A 199 -13.08 7.87 -1.78
C ASN A 199 -13.43 9.36 -1.98
N ILE A 200 -13.34 9.88 -3.20
CA ILE A 200 -13.75 11.26 -3.51
C ILE A 200 -15.25 11.44 -3.26
N ILE A 201 -16.09 10.52 -3.76
CA ILE A 201 -17.54 10.55 -3.54
C ILE A 201 -17.85 10.48 -2.04
N LEU A 202 -17.22 9.56 -1.31
CA LEU A 202 -17.38 9.42 0.15
C LEU A 202 -17.01 10.70 0.90
N TYR A 203 -15.92 11.35 0.50
CA TYR A 203 -15.51 12.63 1.08
C TYR A 203 -16.58 13.71 0.86
N LEU A 204 -17.11 13.83 -0.36
CA LEU A 204 -18.16 14.80 -0.68
C LEU A 204 -19.47 14.54 0.09
N VAL A 205 -19.91 13.28 0.16
CA VAL A 205 -21.11 12.87 0.89
C VAL A 205 -20.96 13.15 2.38
N ASN A 206 -19.83 12.77 2.98
CA ASN A 206 -19.60 12.99 4.41
C ASN A 206 -19.48 14.49 4.72
N ARG A 207 -18.87 15.28 3.84
CA ARG A 207 -18.81 16.75 3.98
C ARG A 207 -20.20 17.39 3.93
N ARG A 208 -21.09 16.91 3.06
CA ARG A 208 -22.50 17.37 3.02
C ARG A 208 -23.24 16.99 4.31
N ARG A 209 -23.11 15.75 4.78
CA ARG A 209 -23.74 15.28 6.03
C ARG A 209 -23.26 16.04 7.27
N GLN A 210 -21.99 16.41 7.32
CA GLN A 210 -21.46 17.21 8.42
C GLN A 210 -22.14 18.60 8.50
N LYS A 211 -22.49 19.20 7.36
CA LYS A 211 -23.22 20.48 7.31
C LYS A 211 -24.68 20.34 7.74
N THR A 212 -25.36 19.27 7.34
CA THR A 212 -26.78 19.05 7.66
C THR A 212 -26.99 18.62 9.11
N LEU A 213 -26.05 17.90 9.72
CA LEU A 213 -26.15 17.40 11.11
C LEU A 213 -25.69 18.43 12.17
N ARG A 214 -25.82 19.74 11.89
CA ARG A 214 -25.30 20.83 12.75
C ARG A 214 -25.80 20.74 14.20
N PHE A 215 -27.03 20.28 14.40
CA PHE A 215 -27.73 20.28 15.69
C PHE A 215 -27.49 19.00 16.53
N ASN A 216 -26.95 17.92 15.96
CA ASN A 216 -26.67 16.68 16.71
C ASN A 216 -25.15 16.51 16.91
N VAL A 217 -24.66 16.90 18.09
CA VAL A 217 -23.22 16.95 18.42
C VAL A 217 -22.55 15.58 18.26
N THR A 218 -23.18 14.50 18.74
CA THR A 218 -22.63 13.13 18.65
C THR A 218 -22.52 12.65 17.21
N LYS A 219 -23.57 12.85 16.40
CA LYS A 219 -23.55 12.48 14.97
C LYS A 219 -22.54 13.35 14.18
N ARG A 220 -22.44 14.63 14.52
CA ARG A 220 -21.49 15.56 13.91
C ARG A 220 -20.03 15.19 14.21
N TYR A 221 -19.72 14.82 15.46
CA TYR A 221 -18.38 14.38 15.86
C TYR A 221 -17.96 13.10 15.11
N ARG A 222 -18.84 12.10 15.06
CA ARG A 222 -18.58 10.86 14.31
C ARG A 222 -18.43 11.10 12.80
N SER A 223 -19.24 11.98 12.23
CA SER A 223 -19.10 12.38 10.82
C SER A 223 -17.77 13.07 10.57
N PHE A 224 -17.28 13.89 11.51
CA PHE A 224 -15.97 14.54 11.42
C PHE A 224 -14.83 13.52 11.47
N GLU A 225 -14.88 12.54 12.38
CA GLU A 225 -13.90 11.44 12.43
C GLU A 225 -13.90 10.63 11.13
N ASN A 226 -15.08 10.30 10.59
CA ASN A 226 -15.17 9.59 9.31
C ASN A 226 -14.60 10.40 8.14
N ILE A 227 -14.80 11.73 8.08
CA ILE A 227 -14.16 12.60 7.06
C ILE A 227 -12.64 12.54 7.20
N LEU A 228 -12.15 12.64 8.43
CA LEU A 228 -10.73 12.67 8.72
C LEU A 228 -10.05 11.38 8.26
N ILE A 229 -10.61 10.24 8.66
CA ILE A 229 -10.09 8.91 8.29
C ILE A 229 -10.24 8.68 6.79
N SER A 230 -11.38 9.03 6.17
CA SER A 230 -11.58 8.87 4.72
C SER A 230 -10.62 9.74 3.90
N LYS A 231 -10.27 10.94 4.38
CA LYS A 231 -9.25 11.77 3.76
C LYS A 231 -7.88 11.09 3.79
N TRP A 232 -7.52 10.45 4.91
CA TRP A 232 -6.27 9.71 5.00
C TRP A 232 -6.25 8.46 4.13
N VAL A 233 -7.29 7.63 4.18
CA VAL A 233 -7.43 6.47 3.30
C VAL A 233 -7.36 6.92 1.83
N GLY A 234 -8.05 8.01 1.48
CA GLY A 234 -7.97 8.61 0.15
C GLY A 234 -6.55 9.02 -0.25
N MET A 235 -5.77 9.67 0.64
CA MET A 235 -4.37 10.01 0.36
C MET A 235 -3.51 8.76 0.12
N VAL A 236 -3.66 7.72 0.95
CA VAL A 236 -2.92 6.46 0.78
C VAL A 236 -3.28 5.81 -0.56
N VAL A 237 -4.57 5.70 -0.86
CA VAL A 237 -5.09 5.10 -2.10
C VAL A 237 -4.57 5.85 -3.33
N SER A 238 -4.58 7.18 -3.32
CA SER A 238 -4.08 8.00 -4.42
C SER A 238 -2.58 7.83 -4.66
N VAL A 239 -1.77 7.79 -3.60
CA VAL A 239 -0.31 7.60 -3.74
C VAL A 239 0.00 6.20 -4.27
N GLN A 240 -0.71 5.18 -3.80
CA GLN A 240 -0.53 3.80 -4.28
C GLN A 240 -0.96 3.63 -5.73
N PHE A 241 -2.05 4.30 -6.14
CA PHE A 241 -2.46 4.35 -7.54
C PHE A 241 -1.39 4.97 -8.43
N ILE A 242 -0.76 6.08 -8.01
CA ILE A 242 0.32 6.72 -8.77
C ILE A 242 1.50 5.75 -8.94
N PHE A 243 1.95 5.09 -7.86
CA PHE A 243 3.06 4.13 -7.98
C PHE A 243 2.70 2.94 -8.88
N LEU A 244 1.50 2.37 -8.75
CA LEU A 244 1.09 1.24 -9.58
C LEU A 244 0.93 1.63 -11.05
N MET A 245 0.41 2.82 -11.32
CA MET A 245 0.31 3.37 -12.68
C MET A 245 1.70 3.54 -13.29
N THR A 246 2.63 4.14 -12.55
CA THR A 246 4.02 4.29 -12.99
C THR A 246 4.67 2.94 -13.28
N TYR A 247 4.48 1.95 -12.40
CA TYR A 247 4.98 0.58 -12.62
C TYR A 247 4.44 -0.02 -13.92
N SER A 248 3.12 0.00 -14.08
CA SER A 248 2.44 -0.67 -15.19
C SER A 248 2.78 0.01 -16.53
N LEU A 249 2.81 1.34 -16.56
CA LEU A 249 3.19 2.11 -17.73
C LEU A 249 4.65 1.86 -18.11
N ALA A 250 5.57 1.87 -17.14
CA ALA A 250 6.98 1.58 -17.39
C ALA A 250 7.17 0.17 -17.96
N MET A 251 6.54 -0.83 -17.35
CA MET A 251 6.62 -2.22 -17.84
C MET A 251 6.01 -2.38 -19.24
N PHE A 252 4.90 -1.71 -19.53
CA PHE A 252 4.29 -1.68 -20.86
C PHE A 252 5.23 -1.05 -21.91
N LEU A 253 5.85 0.10 -21.58
CA LEU A 253 6.80 0.78 -22.47
C LEU A 253 8.05 -0.06 -22.72
N ILE A 254 8.62 -0.67 -21.66
CA ILE A 254 9.79 -1.56 -21.77
C ILE A 254 9.48 -2.74 -22.69
N ARG A 255 8.28 -3.34 -22.59
CA ARG A 255 7.87 -4.45 -23.45
C ARG A 255 7.65 -4.01 -24.90
N THR A 256 6.94 -2.90 -25.12
CA THR A 256 6.61 -2.40 -26.46
C THR A 256 7.85 -1.94 -27.23
N LYS A 257 8.83 -1.34 -26.53
CA LYS A 257 10.10 -0.90 -27.13
C LYS A 257 11.21 -1.95 -27.02
N SER A 258 10.92 -3.14 -26.50
CA SER A 258 11.93 -4.17 -26.20
C SER A 258 12.76 -4.59 -27.41
N GLN A 259 12.18 -4.58 -28.62
CA GLN A 259 12.88 -5.01 -29.84
C GLN A 259 14.01 -4.04 -30.25
N ASN A 260 13.93 -2.78 -29.84
CA ASN A 260 14.90 -1.74 -30.19
C ASN A 260 15.90 -1.44 -29.06
N MET A 261 15.82 -2.16 -27.93
CA MET A 261 16.66 -1.92 -26.76
C MET A 261 17.62 -3.08 -26.54
N HIS A 262 18.87 -2.75 -26.22
CA HIS A 262 19.85 -3.74 -25.82
C HIS A 262 19.43 -4.44 -24.52
N GLU A 263 19.67 -5.74 -24.41
CA GLU A 263 19.15 -6.57 -23.30
C GLU A 263 19.68 -6.08 -21.94
N VAL A 264 20.93 -5.59 -21.88
CA VAL A 264 21.53 -4.96 -20.70
C VAL A 264 20.69 -3.77 -20.20
N THR A 265 20.33 -2.86 -21.11
CA THR A 265 19.54 -1.67 -20.78
C THR A 265 18.15 -2.06 -20.29
N LYS A 266 17.53 -3.06 -20.93
CA LYS A 266 16.20 -3.56 -20.54
C LYS A 266 16.21 -4.12 -19.12
N GLN A 267 17.19 -4.94 -18.74
CA GLN A 267 17.28 -5.50 -17.39
C GLN A 267 17.50 -4.42 -16.32
N VAL A 268 18.37 -3.43 -16.61
CA VAL A 268 18.58 -2.27 -15.73
C VAL A 268 17.31 -1.44 -15.55
N LEU A 269 16.56 -1.18 -16.62
CA LEU A 269 15.30 -0.43 -16.52
C LEU A 269 14.25 -1.20 -15.70
N ARG A 270 14.14 -2.52 -15.89
CA ARG A 270 13.21 -3.36 -15.13
C ARG A 270 13.42 -3.26 -13.62
N ILE A 271 14.68 -3.22 -13.17
CA ILE A 271 14.97 -3.10 -11.73
C ILE A 271 14.67 -1.70 -11.22
N TRP A 272 15.05 -0.65 -11.95
CA TRP A 272 14.77 0.74 -11.57
C TRP A 272 13.28 1.06 -11.49
N PHE A 273 12.49 0.51 -12.42
CA PHE A 273 11.06 0.73 -12.43
C PHE A 273 10.30 -0.18 -11.47
N TYR A 274 10.97 -0.99 -10.66
CA TYR A 274 10.31 -1.72 -9.58
C TYR A 274 9.93 -0.76 -8.43
N VAL A 275 8.83 -0.03 -8.60
CA VAL A 275 8.42 1.05 -7.68
C VAL A 275 7.64 0.57 -6.44
N VAL A 276 7.44 -0.75 -6.28
CA VAL A 276 6.73 -1.32 -5.12
C VAL A 276 7.34 -0.90 -3.77
N PRO A 277 8.67 -0.84 -3.57
CA PRO A 277 9.29 -0.42 -2.30
C PRO A 277 9.02 1.04 -1.94
N PHE A 278 8.76 1.88 -2.95
CA PHE A 278 8.34 3.26 -2.72
C PHE A 278 6.91 3.32 -2.19
N SER A 279 6.03 2.44 -2.69
CA SER A 279 4.68 2.28 -2.18
C SER A 279 4.66 1.75 -0.73
N THR A 280 5.53 0.78 -0.41
CA THR A 280 5.61 0.20 0.94
C THR A 280 6.09 1.21 1.98
N VAL A 281 7.05 2.08 1.65
CA VAL A 281 7.53 3.12 2.59
C VAL A 281 6.55 4.30 2.71
N ALA A 282 5.85 4.63 1.62
CA ALA A 282 4.87 5.71 1.61
C ALA A 282 3.70 5.44 2.57
N LEU A 283 3.27 4.17 2.69
CA LEU A 283 2.17 3.76 3.56
C LEU A 283 2.36 4.20 5.03
N PRO A 284 3.38 3.74 5.78
CA PRO A 284 3.58 4.14 7.16
C PRO A 284 3.95 5.63 7.29
N LEU A 285 4.65 6.20 6.31
CA LEU A 285 5.01 7.63 6.31
C LEU A 285 3.76 8.53 6.28
N ILE A 286 2.90 8.35 5.27
CA ILE A 286 1.65 9.10 5.12
C ILE A 286 0.77 8.90 6.34
N SER A 287 0.73 7.68 6.87
CA SER A 287 -0.09 7.35 8.02
C SER A 287 0.39 8.02 9.31
N ILE A 288 1.70 8.11 9.55
CA ILE A 288 2.27 8.88 10.68
C ILE A 288 1.94 10.37 10.56
N LEU A 289 2.10 10.93 9.36
CA LEU A 289 1.80 12.33 9.06
C LEU A 289 0.31 12.65 9.26
N ALA A 290 -0.57 11.81 8.71
CA ALA A 290 -2.02 11.90 8.91
C ALA A 290 -2.36 11.88 10.41
N PHE A 291 -1.79 10.95 11.18
CA PHE A 291 -2.01 10.92 12.62
C PHE A 291 -1.53 12.19 13.36
N ARG A 292 -0.46 12.85 12.90
CA ARG A 292 -0.02 14.13 13.49
C ARG A 292 -1.04 15.23 13.20
N ILE A 293 -1.49 15.32 11.95
CA ILE A 293 -2.51 16.28 11.51
C ILE A 293 -3.81 16.06 12.31
N PHE A 294 -4.20 14.81 12.53
CA PHE A 294 -5.43 14.46 13.24
C PHE A 294 -5.39 14.86 14.70
N ARG A 295 -4.26 14.61 15.39
CA ARG A 295 -4.06 15.07 16.77
C ARG A 295 -4.12 16.60 16.86
N LYS A 296 -3.50 17.32 15.92
CA LYS A 296 -3.53 18.79 15.90
C LYS A 296 -4.94 19.33 15.69
N HIS A 297 -5.69 18.77 14.74
CA HIS A 297 -7.09 19.17 14.52
C HIS A 297 -7.99 18.85 15.70
N ARG A 298 -7.81 17.68 16.35
CA ARG A 298 -8.59 17.33 17.54
C ARG A 298 -8.28 18.26 18.72
N ALA A 299 -7.00 18.55 18.97
CA ALA A 299 -6.60 19.51 20.01
C ALA A 299 -7.24 20.88 19.75
N ALA A 300 -7.13 21.41 18.53
CA ALA A 300 -7.73 22.69 18.16
C ALA A 300 -9.26 22.70 18.29
N ALA A 301 -9.93 21.59 17.91
CA ALA A 301 -11.38 21.46 18.05
C ALA A 301 -11.81 21.42 19.53
N ILE A 302 -11.09 20.69 20.38
CA ILE A 302 -11.34 20.65 21.83
C ILE A 302 -11.15 22.04 22.43
N THR A 303 -10.02 22.70 22.17
CA THR A 303 -9.73 24.05 22.66
C THR A 303 -10.82 25.04 22.26
N ARG A 304 -11.30 24.99 21.01
CA ARG A 304 -12.41 25.84 20.54
C ARG A 304 -13.72 25.57 21.27
N MET A 305 -14.02 24.30 21.56
CA MET A 305 -15.25 23.93 22.29
C MET A 305 -15.17 24.29 23.77
N THR A 306 -13.99 24.16 24.40
CA THR A 306 -13.77 24.55 25.79
C THR A 306 -13.70 26.07 25.96
N SER A 307 -13.11 26.80 25.02
CA SER A 307 -13.06 28.26 25.06
C SER A 307 -14.43 28.90 24.82
N MET A 308 -15.28 28.30 23.98
CA MET A 308 -16.68 28.74 23.83
C MET A 308 -17.51 28.54 25.10
N LYS A 309 -17.16 27.58 25.94
CA LYS A 309 -17.84 27.30 27.22
C LYS A 309 -17.43 28.24 28.35
N ALA A 310 -16.26 28.89 28.24
CA ALA A 310 -15.80 29.86 29.22
C ALA A 310 -16.51 31.22 29.07
N ASP A 311 -17.15 31.46 27.91
CA ASP A 311 -17.84 32.71 27.58
C ASP A 311 -19.37 32.48 27.54
N ASP A 312 -19.91 31.97 28.65
CA ASP A 312 -21.32 31.56 28.80
C ASP A 312 -22.32 32.69 28.45
N ASN A 313 -21.92 33.94 28.67
CA ASN A 313 -22.76 35.11 28.39
C ASN A 313 -22.93 35.35 26.88
N THR A 314 -21.89 35.08 26.10
CA THR A 314 -21.91 35.20 24.63
C THR A 314 -22.63 34.00 24.00
N TYR A 315 -22.50 32.81 24.60
CA TYR A 315 -23.23 31.61 24.17
C TYR A 315 -24.75 31.75 24.38
N MET A 316 -25.19 32.26 25.55
CA MET A 316 -26.62 32.52 25.78
C MET A 316 -27.19 33.59 24.86
N LYS A 317 -26.47 34.69 24.62
CA LYS A 317 -26.90 35.71 23.65
C LYS A 317 -27.08 35.13 22.24
N HIS A 318 -26.20 34.22 21.84
CA HIS A 318 -26.28 33.59 20.53
C HIS A 318 -27.41 32.55 20.43
N LEU A 319 -27.78 31.90 21.53
CA LEU A 319 -28.96 31.02 21.63
C LEU A 319 -30.25 31.84 21.60
N MET A 320 -30.37 32.90 22.40
CA MET A 320 -31.56 33.77 22.39
C MET A 320 -31.84 34.33 20.99
N LYS A 321 -30.80 34.74 20.26
CA LYS A 321 -30.92 35.25 18.88
C LYS A 321 -31.32 34.20 17.83
N MET A 322 -31.23 32.90 18.14
CA MET A 322 -31.73 31.84 17.25
C MET A 322 -33.18 31.44 17.54
N TRP A 323 -33.72 31.87 18.68
CA TRP A 323 -35.08 31.57 19.14
C TRP A 323 -36.04 32.77 19.03
N SER A 324 -35.50 33.98 18.81
CA SER A 324 -36.22 35.17 18.35
C SER A 324 -36.33 35.17 16.82
#